data_AF-L0IG82-F1
#
_entry.id   AF-L0IG82-F1
#
_cell.length_a   1.000
_cell.length_b   1.000
_cell.length_c   1.000
_cell.angle_alpha   90.00
_cell.angle_beta   90.00
_cell.angle_gamma   90.00
#
_symmetry.space_group_name_H-M   'P 1'
#
loop_
_entity.id
_entity.type
_entity.pdbx_description
1 polymer ?
#
loop_
_entity_poly.entity_id
_entity_poly.type
_entity_poly.pdbx_seq_one_letter_code
_entity_poly.pdbx_strand_id
1 'polypeptide(L)'
;MKEELKLSNDKIESLLNEKAKIWETMQAKRAEEYYYDEIFPLVVNKFHLSINNEFYGKYENLILSLGMSFEPLVLTIKALKPKMVLFLYTEDSLKNLDEVIKWTNLLPSQYVAEEIVKDDPVDIYRVLKKVYVDRWGSPGKTAIDFTGGTKSMSAGIAMAGAYFKIDLIYVASEYNSKMRKPKPGTEELKFVEDPYHVFGDLEKDKAIALFNKNEFVSAYNIFSDLEERVADRDYIFYKLLSNIYRLWDCLYFNECIKEFEKLFSIIKAWRYVEKDLAAYKYYETLYNQYRLIKPLESINLNDKNEEWEYITNKELYIPLMFSIYTNALRRSEEGKNDVAILLLYRVLELIAQVRLAKYRFNVSSPDYSVFNIDKHELLSRMNENIKHFKNFKTYAELPNNSIALFDAYVILKAIEDELIEGINIGMIYSNVKLRNKSIFAHGFGILSNNDFDKFHEIVRKIFIRFCDLERINFESVCSNYKFILLS
;
A
#
# COMPACT_ATOMS: atom_id res chain seq x y z
N MET A 1 -19.12 -18.93 50.48
CA MET A 1 -19.73 -17.77 49.81
C MET A 1 -19.83 -16.63 50.82
N LYS A 2 -18.88 -15.70 50.83
CA LYS A 2 -19.09 -14.38 51.42
C LYS A 2 -19.55 -13.49 50.28
N GLU A 3 -20.75 -12.91 50.40
CA GLU A 3 -21.22 -11.86 49.50
C GLU A 3 -20.21 -10.72 49.51
N GLU A 4 -19.52 -10.50 48.39
CA GLU A 4 -18.79 -9.27 48.14
C GLU A 4 -19.82 -8.15 48.01
N LEU A 5 -20.09 -7.47 49.13
CA LEU A 5 -20.71 -6.15 49.13
C LEU A 5 -19.91 -5.26 48.18
N LYS A 6 -20.42 -5.02 46.97
CA LYS A 6 -19.86 -4.06 46.01
C LYS A 6 -19.92 -2.67 46.66
N LEU A 7 -18.82 -2.25 47.28
CA LEU A 7 -18.64 -0.90 47.79
C LEU A 7 -18.70 0.08 46.60
N SER A 8 -19.36 1.23 46.77
CA SER A 8 -19.32 2.31 45.78
C SER A 8 -17.89 2.88 45.67
N ASN A 9 -17.55 3.44 44.51
CA ASN A 9 -16.22 4.03 44.28
C ASN A 9 -15.85 5.07 45.35
N ASP A 10 -16.78 5.95 45.71
CA ASP A 10 -16.59 6.97 46.76
C ASP A 10 -16.29 6.37 48.13
N LYS A 11 -16.91 5.23 48.45
CA LYS A 11 -16.69 4.52 49.72
C LYS A 11 -15.33 3.84 49.74
N ILE A 12 -14.89 3.27 48.61
CA ILE A 12 -13.55 2.70 48.46
C ILE A 12 -12.50 3.80 48.60
N GLU A 13 -12.71 4.95 47.97
CA GLU A 13 -11.80 6.09 48.05
C GLU A 13 -11.67 6.66 49.47
N SER A 14 -12.79 6.79 50.19
CA SER A 14 -12.77 7.21 51.60
C SER A 14 -11.97 6.23 52.48
N LEU A 15 -12.20 4.92 52.32
CA LEU A 15 -11.48 3.88 53.07
C LEU A 15 -9.98 3.84 52.73
N LEU A 16 -9.62 4.00 51.45
CA LEU A 16 -8.22 4.08 51.02
C LEU A 16 -7.52 5.27 51.67
N ASN A 17 -8.16 6.44 51.69
CA ASN A 17 -7.60 7.64 52.32
C ASN A 17 -7.42 7.47 53.83
N GLU A 18 -8.37 6.85 54.52
CA GLU A 18 -8.25 6.56 55.96
C GLU A 18 -7.12 5.57 56.25
N LYS A 19 -7.11 4.43 55.56
CA LYS A 19 -6.12 3.36 55.77
C LYS A 19 -4.72 3.80 55.36
N ALA A 20 -4.57 4.58 54.28
CA ALA A 20 -3.28 5.13 53.86
C ALA A 20 -2.66 6.03 54.93
N LYS A 21 -3.45 6.89 55.60
CA LYS A 21 -2.97 7.72 56.71
C LYS A 21 -2.44 6.88 57.87
N ILE A 22 -3.14 5.80 58.22
CA ILE A 22 -2.71 4.87 59.28
C ILE A 22 -1.40 4.20 58.86
N TRP A 23 -1.37 3.65 57.65
CA TRP A 23 -0.22 2.95 57.08
C TRP A 23 1.06 3.78 57.07
N GLU A 24 0.97 5.07 56.73
CA GLU A 24 2.11 5.99 56.74
C GLU A 24 2.72 6.26 58.12
N THR A 25 2.05 5.87 59.21
CA THR A 25 2.56 6.01 60.58
C THR A 25 3.20 4.73 61.12
N MET A 26 3.12 3.63 60.38
CA MET A 26 3.57 2.31 60.83
C MET A 26 5.07 2.08 60.59
N GLN A 27 5.67 1.21 61.40
CA GLN A 27 7.03 0.71 61.17
C GLN A 27 7.05 -0.24 59.95
N ALA A 28 8.14 -0.21 59.17
CA ALA A 28 8.26 -0.83 57.85
C ALA A 28 7.64 -2.24 57.72
N LYS A 29 8.01 -3.20 58.59
CA LYS A 29 7.50 -4.58 58.50
C LYS A 29 5.98 -4.67 58.71
N ARG A 30 5.46 -3.98 59.73
CA ARG A 30 4.01 -3.94 60.02
C ARG A 30 3.26 -3.15 58.95
N ALA A 31 3.89 -2.13 58.38
CA ALA A 31 3.31 -1.35 57.29
C ALA A 31 3.14 -2.20 56.02
N GLU A 32 4.09 -3.10 55.74
CA GLU A 32 4.00 -4.01 54.59
C GLU A 32 2.87 -5.03 54.73
N GLU A 33 2.79 -5.71 55.88
CA GLU A 33 1.68 -6.63 56.20
C GLU A 33 0.33 -5.91 56.12
N TYR A 34 0.21 -4.75 56.77
CA TYR A 34 -1.01 -3.92 56.75
C TYR A 34 -1.40 -3.49 55.33
N TYR A 35 -0.43 -3.15 54.49
CA TYR A 35 -0.71 -2.76 53.10
C TYR A 35 -1.41 -3.89 52.36
N TYR A 36 -0.89 -5.11 52.41
CA TYR A 36 -1.44 -6.23 51.66
C TYR A 36 -2.76 -6.74 52.26
N ASP A 37 -2.95 -6.65 53.58
CA ASP A 37 -4.17 -7.11 54.22
C ASP A 37 -5.33 -6.10 54.07
N GLU A 38 -5.04 -4.80 54.19
CA GLU A 38 -6.07 -3.78 54.38
C GLU A 38 -6.19 -2.77 53.23
N ILE A 39 -5.12 -2.52 52.47
CA ILE A 39 -5.07 -1.49 51.43
C ILE A 39 -5.15 -2.09 50.03
N PHE A 40 -4.29 -3.06 49.71
CA PHE A 40 -4.16 -3.60 48.37
C PHE A 40 -5.47 -4.20 47.80
N PRO A 41 -6.31 -4.90 48.58
CA PRO A 41 -7.62 -5.35 48.10
C PRO A 41 -8.52 -4.19 47.65
N LEU A 42 -8.46 -3.04 48.34
CA LEU A 42 -9.21 -1.84 47.96
C LEU A 42 -8.63 -1.20 46.71
N VAL A 43 -7.30 -1.21 46.54
CA VAL A 43 -6.62 -0.75 45.32
C VAL A 43 -7.06 -1.59 44.12
N VAL A 44 -7.02 -2.92 44.23
CA VAL A 44 -7.48 -3.84 43.16
C VAL A 44 -8.93 -3.55 42.77
N ASN A 45 -9.81 -3.35 43.75
CA ASN A 45 -11.21 -3.02 43.50
C ASN A 45 -11.38 -1.66 42.81
N LYS A 46 -10.70 -0.61 43.28
CA LYS A 46 -10.74 0.73 42.66
C LYS A 46 -10.23 0.67 41.22
N PHE A 47 -9.10 0.01 41.00
CA PHE A 47 -8.49 -0.16 39.68
C PHE A 47 -9.42 -0.91 38.72
N HIS A 48 -10.09 -1.98 39.18
CA HIS A 48 -11.06 -2.69 38.36
C HIS A 48 -12.24 -1.79 37.96
N LEU A 49 -12.72 -0.94 38.87
CA LEU A 49 -13.82 -0.01 38.60
C LEU A 49 -13.42 1.15 37.67
N SER A 50 -12.13 1.51 37.59
CA SER A 50 -11.65 2.55 36.68
C SER A 50 -11.50 2.09 35.23
N ILE A 51 -11.57 0.79 34.95
CA ILE A 51 -11.48 0.27 33.59
C ILE A 51 -12.78 0.54 32.83
N ASN A 52 -12.67 1.26 31.71
CA ASN A 52 -13.80 1.51 30.82
C ASN A 52 -14.38 0.20 30.27
N ASN A 53 -15.71 0.15 30.09
CA ASN A 53 -16.42 -1.03 29.63
C ASN A 53 -15.93 -1.55 28.27
N GLU A 54 -15.40 -0.67 27.43
CA GLU A 54 -14.86 -0.98 26.10
C GLU A 54 -13.60 -1.88 26.15
N PHE A 55 -12.92 -1.98 27.30
CA PHE A 55 -11.73 -2.82 27.45
C PHE A 55 -12.04 -4.24 27.90
N TYR A 56 -13.27 -4.54 28.32
CA TYR A 56 -13.65 -5.90 28.70
C TYR A 56 -13.63 -6.84 27.48
N GLY A 57 -12.77 -7.85 27.52
CA GLY A 57 -12.61 -8.81 26.42
C GLY A 57 -11.86 -8.28 25.20
N LYS A 58 -11.27 -7.07 25.29
CA LYS A 58 -10.38 -6.52 24.26
C LYS A 58 -9.12 -7.36 24.11
N TYR A 59 -8.55 -7.81 25.23
CA TYR A 59 -7.36 -8.64 25.25
C TYR A 59 -7.66 -10.02 25.82
N GLU A 60 -7.31 -11.05 25.04
CA GLU A 60 -7.42 -12.45 25.46
C GLU A 60 -6.07 -13.00 25.94
N ASN A 61 -4.97 -12.34 25.57
CA ASN A 61 -3.62 -12.74 25.93
C ASN A 61 -2.85 -11.55 26.51
N LEU A 62 -2.09 -11.79 27.57
CA LEU A 62 -1.15 -10.81 28.13
C LEU A 62 0.26 -11.35 28.15
N ILE A 63 1.21 -10.47 27.88
CA ILE A 63 2.63 -10.70 28.09
C ILE A 63 3.10 -9.66 29.09
N LEU A 64 3.69 -10.09 30.21
CA LEU A 64 4.12 -9.18 31.28
C LEU A 64 5.58 -9.43 31.64
N SER A 65 6.37 -8.36 31.71
CA SER A 65 7.68 -8.40 32.36
C SER A 65 7.52 -8.22 33.87
N LEU A 66 8.15 -9.11 34.65
CA LEU A 66 8.09 -9.10 36.10
C LEU A 66 9.42 -8.64 36.71
N GLY A 67 9.34 -7.69 37.63
CA GLY A 67 10.47 -7.18 38.38
C GLY A 67 10.27 -7.29 39.89
N MET A 68 10.79 -6.31 40.63
CA MET A 68 10.73 -6.31 42.11
C MET A 68 9.35 -5.97 42.68
N SER A 69 8.45 -5.39 41.88
CA SER A 69 7.07 -5.08 42.27
C SER A 69 6.10 -5.94 41.48
N PHE A 70 5.29 -6.73 42.17
CA PHE A 70 4.32 -7.65 41.58
C PHE A 70 2.92 -7.01 41.46
N GLU A 71 2.66 -5.97 42.26
CA GLU A 71 1.37 -5.34 42.40
C GLU A 71 0.77 -4.86 41.07
N PRO A 72 1.53 -4.19 40.17
CA PRO A 72 0.99 -3.74 38.90
C PRO A 72 0.48 -4.88 38.02
N LEU A 73 1.19 -6.02 37.98
CA LEU A 73 0.79 -7.18 37.17
C LEU A 73 -0.52 -7.77 37.69
N VAL A 74 -0.71 -7.81 39.01
CA VAL A 74 -1.98 -8.24 39.62
C VAL A 74 -3.12 -7.32 39.18
N LEU A 75 -2.90 -6.00 39.22
CA LEU A 75 -3.90 -5.01 38.78
C LEU A 75 -4.29 -5.23 37.32
N THR A 76 -3.31 -5.33 36.42
CA THR A 76 -3.54 -5.55 34.99
C THR A 76 -4.28 -6.87 34.72
N ILE A 77 -3.87 -7.98 35.34
CA ILE A 77 -4.50 -9.28 35.14
C ILE A 77 -5.93 -9.31 35.68
N LYS A 78 -6.19 -8.75 36.87
CA LYS A 78 -7.54 -8.67 37.44
C LYS A 78 -8.47 -7.76 36.66
N ALA A 79 -7.93 -6.67 36.11
CA ALA A 79 -8.65 -5.74 35.26
C ALA A 79 -9.07 -6.39 33.94
N LEU A 80 -8.09 -6.92 33.19
CA LEU A 80 -8.30 -7.37 31.81
C LEU A 80 -8.82 -8.80 31.69
N LYS A 81 -8.63 -9.63 32.73
CA LYS A 81 -9.07 -11.04 32.79
C LYS A 81 -8.69 -11.85 31.54
N PRO A 82 -7.39 -11.89 31.17
CA PRO A 82 -6.95 -12.64 29.99
C PRO A 82 -7.19 -14.14 30.16
N LYS A 83 -7.27 -14.84 29.02
CA LYS A 83 -7.32 -16.30 28.96
C LYS A 83 -5.94 -16.91 29.15
N MET A 84 -4.92 -16.27 28.59
CA MET A 84 -3.52 -16.73 28.63
C MET A 84 -2.57 -15.61 29.05
N VAL A 85 -1.57 -15.95 29.86
CA VAL A 85 -0.57 -15.01 30.36
C VAL A 85 0.84 -15.55 30.13
N LEU A 86 1.74 -14.74 29.58
CA LEU A 86 3.17 -15.03 29.51
C LEU A 86 3.90 -14.12 30.49
N PHE A 87 4.53 -14.70 31.50
CA PHE A 87 5.41 -14.00 32.42
C PHE A 87 6.86 -14.11 31.97
N LEU A 88 7.52 -12.97 31.82
CA LEU A 88 8.96 -12.89 31.64
C LEU A 88 9.57 -12.42 32.95
N TYR A 89 10.23 -13.33 33.67
CA TYR A 89 10.77 -13.06 35.00
C TYR A 89 12.28 -13.28 35.03
N THR A 90 12.95 -12.69 36.01
CA THR A 90 14.36 -12.95 36.34
C THR A 90 14.44 -13.83 37.59
N GLU A 91 15.57 -14.52 37.81
CA GLU A 91 15.83 -15.29 39.04
C GLU A 91 15.44 -14.51 40.32
N ASP A 92 15.84 -13.24 40.41
CA ASP A 92 15.54 -12.34 41.54
C ASP A 92 14.04 -12.14 41.81
N SER A 93 13.22 -12.25 40.76
CA SER A 93 11.78 -11.97 40.79
C SER A 93 10.91 -13.22 40.87
N LEU A 94 11.48 -14.42 40.97
CA LEU A 94 10.72 -15.67 41.02
C LEU A 94 9.71 -15.70 42.18
N LYS A 95 10.09 -15.23 43.37
CA LYS A 95 9.17 -15.14 44.53
C LYS A 95 7.98 -14.19 44.29
N ASN A 96 8.19 -13.16 43.48
CA ASN A 96 7.14 -12.23 43.13
C ASN A 96 6.13 -12.88 42.17
N LEU A 97 6.56 -13.82 41.34
CA LEU A 97 5.66 -14.59 40.47
C LEU A 97 4.66 -15.39 41.32
N ASP A 98 5.13 -16.01 42.41
CA ASP A 98 4.26 -16.74 43.34
C ASP A 98 3.16 -15.84 43.93
N GLU A 99 3.52 -14.61 44.32
CA GLU A 99 2.54 -13.62 44.79
C GLU A 99 1.57 -13.18 43.68
N VAL A 100 2.03 -12.97 42.44
CA VAL A 100 1.11 -12.69 41.32
C VAL A 100 0.11 -13.82 41.15
N ILE A 101 0.55 -15.09 41.12
CA ILE A 101 -0.33 -16.24 40.93
C ILE A 101 -1.33 -16.35 42.09
N LYS A 102 -0.87 -16.19 43.32
CA LYS A 102 -1.72 -16.20 44.53
C LYS A 102 -2.79 -15.12 44.51
N TRP A 103 -2.44 -13.88 44.16
CA TRP A 103 -3.40 -12.78 44.11
C TRP A 103 -4.37 -12.90 42.93
N THR A 104 -3.89 -13.35 41.78
CA THR A 104 -4.69 -13.43 40.55
C THR A 104 -5.59 -14.65 40.50
N ASN A 105 -5.22 -15.74 41.19
CA ASN A 105 -5.84 -17.07 41.11
C ASN A 105 -5.77 -17.67 39.69
N LEU A 106 -4.72 -17.39 38.94
CA LEU A 106 -4.48 -18.03 37.64
C LEU A 106 -4.23 -19.53 37.82
N LEU A 107 -4.91 -20.34 37.02
CA LEU A 107 -4.65 -21.77 36.95
C LEU A 107 -3.36 -22.05 36.18
N PRO A 108 -2.65 -23.17 36.42
CA PRO A 108 -1.45 -23.54 35.67
C PRO A 108 -1.66 -23.62 34.15
N SER A 109 -2.90 -23.89 33.69
CA SER A 109 -3.25 -23.89 32.27
C SER A 109 -3.42 -22.50 31.65
N GLN A 110 -3.47 -21.44 32.47
CA GLN A 110 -3.71 -20.06 32.03
C GLN A 110 -2.43 -19.23 31.93
N TYR A 111 -1.27 -19.78 32.27
CA TYR A 111 -0.01 -19.05 32.13
C TYR A 111 1.17 -19.91 31.70
N VAL A 112 2.15 -19.23 31.12
CA VAL A 112 3.51 -19.72 30.87
C VAL A 112 4.45 -18.74 31.55
N ALA A 113 5.47 -19.23 32.25
CA ALA A 113 6.50 -18.41 32.85
C ALA A 113 7.86 -18.81 32.28
N GLU A 114 8.60 -17.84 31.75
CA GLU A 114 9.93 -18.06 31.18
C GLU A 114 10.92 -17.11 31.86
N GLU A 115 12.04 -17.68 32.28
CA GLU A 115 13.12 -16.91 32.87
C GLU A 115 13.89 -16.18 31.76
N ILE A 116 14.23 -14.92 32.00
CA ILE A 116 15.01 -14.05 31.11
C ILE A 116 16.19 -13.45 31.85
N VAL A 117 17.25 -13.14 31.11
CA VAL A 117 18.42 -12.43 31.64
C VAL A 117 18.08 -10.93 31.84
N LYS A 118 18.29 -10.43 33.06
CA LYS A 118 17.86 -9.11 33.59
C LYS A 118 18.26 -7.88 32.77
N ASP A 119 19.36 -7.98 32.01
CA ASP A 119 19.93 -6.90 31.21
C ASP A 119 20.21 -7.31 29.76
N ASP A 120 19.51 -8.34 29.25
CA ASP A 120 19.64 -8.79 27.86
C ASP A 120 18.29 -8.72 27.10
N PRO A 121 18.03 -7.62 26.38
CA PRO A 121 16.85 -7.52 25.52
C PRO A 121 16.79 -8.59 24.43
N VAL A 122 17.91 -9.18 24.00
CA VAL A 122 17.92 -10.23 22.98
C VAL A 122 17.26 -11.50 23.52
N ASP A 123 17.43 -11.79 24.80
CA ASP A 123 16.79 -12.93 25.44
C ASP A 123 15.27 -12.78 25.49
N ILE A 124 14.78 -11.56 25.73
CA ILE A 124 13.35 -11.23 25.63
C ILE A 124 12.82 -11.58 24.24
N TYR A 125 13.52 -11.18 23.18
CA TYR A 125 13.12 -11.47 21.80
C TYR A 125 13.11 -12.97 21.51
N ARG A 126 14.10 -13.71 22.03
CA ARG A 126 14.20 -15.16 21.89
C ARG A 126 13.02 -15.87 22.56
N VAL A 127 12.66 -15.47 23.77
CA VAL A 127 11.51 -16.05 24.49
C VAL A 127 10.20 -15.71 23.80
N LEU A 128 10.02 -14.46 23.35
CA LEU A 128 8.82 -14.06 22.61
C LEU A 128 8.68 -14.85 21.31
N LYS A 129 9.78 -15.05 20.56
CA LYS A 129 9.75 -15.91 19.38
C LYS A 129 9.32 -17.34 19.75
N LYS A 130 9.97 -17.94 20.76
CA LYS A 130 9.69 -19.32 21.20
C LYS A 130 8.24 -19.52 21.67
N VAL A 131 7.71 -18.59 22.46
CA VAL A 131 6.40 -18.77 23.11
C VAL A 131 5.29 -18.08 22.35
N TYR A 132 5.38 -16.77 22.14
CA TYR A 132 4.32 -16.00 21.49
C TYR A 132 4.19 -16.36 20.00
N VAL A 133 5.30 -16.45 19.27
CA VAL A 133 5.27 -16.77 17.84
C VAL A 133 5.09 -18.27 17.61
N ASP A 134 6.05 -19.09 18.05
CA ASP A 134 6.12 -20.50 17.66
C ASP A 134 5.09 -21.37 18.39
N ARG A 135 4.83 -21.13 19.68
CA ARG A 135 3.89 -21.94 20.48
C ARG A 135 2.46 -21.41 20.44
N TRP A 136 2.24 -20.10 20.54
CA TRP A 136 0.90 -19.51 20.56
C TRP A 136 0.39 -19.15 19.16
N GLY A 137 1.25 -19.08 18.14
CA GLY A 137 0.86 -18.75 16.78
C GLY A 137 0.59 -17.26 16.55
N SER A 138 1.22 -16.38 17.32
CA SER A 138 1.05 -14.91 17.26
C SER A 138 -0.42 -14.46 17.34
N PRO A 139 -1.16 -14.84 18.39
CA PRO A 139 -2.58 -14.55 18.47
C PRO A 139 -2.85 -13.04 18.50
N GLY A 140 -3.91 -12.61 17.82
CA GLY A 140 -4.49 -11.27 17.96
C GLY A 140 -5.08 -11.05 19.36
N LYS A 141 -5.59 -9.85 19.64
CA LYS A 141 -6.08 -9.46 20.98
C LYS A 141 -5.04 -9.72 22.09
N THR A 142 -3.79 -9.38 21.80
CA THR A 142 -2.67 -9.49 22.75
C THR A 142 -2.27 -8.09 23.20
N ALA A 143 -1.93 -7.94 24.48
CA ALA A 143 -1.27 -6.75 25.00
C ALA A 143 0.01 -7.11 25.76
N ILE A 144 0.98 -6.20 25.73
CA ILE A 144 2.20 -6.25 26.51
C ILE A 144 2.13 -5.23 27.64
N ASP A 145 2.22 -5.71 28.88
CA ASP A 145 2.43 -4.88 30.05
C ASP A 145 3.93 -4.78 30.37
N PHE A 146 4.49 -3.60 30.15
CA PHE A 146 5.91 -3.32 30.36
C PHE A 146 6.21 -2.59 31.68
N THR A 147 5.23 -2.53 32.60
CA THR A 147 5.36 -1.83 33.89
C THR A 147 6.42 -2.45 34.79
N GLY A 148 6.47 -3.78 34.85
CA GLY A 148 7.41 -4.50 35.71
C GLY A 148 8.74 -4.79 35.02
N GLY A 149 9.81 -4.91 35.80
CA GLY A 149 11.15 -5.24 35.31
C GLY A 149 12.15 -4.09 35.44
N THR A 150 13.37 -4.31 34.97
CA THR A 150 14.38 -3.25 34.85
C THR A 150 14.05 -2.33 33.68
N LYS A 151 14.68 -1.15 33.63
CA LYS A 151 14.55 -0.26 32.46
C LYS A 151 14.94 -0.95 31.15
N SER A 152 15.94 -1.84 31.19
CA SER A 152 16.37 -2.63 30.03
C SER A 152 15.28 -3.61 29.59
N MET A 153 14.65 -4.31 30.55
CA MET A 153 13.55 -5.23 30.28
C MET A 153 12.33 -4.50 29.69
N SER A 154 11.89 -3.40 30.33
CA SER A 154 10.75 -2.62 29.85
C SER A 154 11.01 -2.04 28.45
N ALA A 155 12.22 -1.53 28.17
CA ALA A 155 12.57 -1.06 26.84
C ALA A 155 12.61 -2.21 25.82
N GLY A 156 13.20 -3.36 26.19
CA GLY A 156 13.27 -4.55 25.37
C GLY A 156 11.88 -5.05 24.97
N ILE A 157 11.01 -5.28 25.95
CA ILE A 157 9.66 -5.80 25.69
C ILE A 157 8.79 -4.80 24.93
N ALA A 158 8.92 -3.49 25.19
CA ALA A 158 8.22 -2.45 24.43
C ALA A 158 8.67 -2.40 22.96
N MET A 159 9.99 -2.49 22.71
CA MET A 159 10.52 -2.59 21.34
C MET A 159 10.00 -3.84 20.62
N ALA A 160 9.91 -4.98 21.31
CA ALA A 160 9.33 -6.19 20.75
C ALA A 160 7.85 -5.99 20.42
N GLY A 161 7.08 -5.38 21.32
CA GLY A 161 5.66 -5.10 21.08
C GLY A 161 5.45 -4.17 19.89
N ALA A 162 6.27 -3.12 19.74
CA ALA A 162 6.24 -2.27 18.56
C ALA A 162 6.56 -3.05 17.26
N TYR A 163 7.57 -3.93 17.28
CA TYR A 163 7.93 -4.77 16.13
C TYR A 163 6.81 -5.74 15.74
N PHE A 164 6.19 -6.40 16.73
CA PHE A 164 5.09 -7.35 16.51
C PHE A 164 3.72 -6.67 16.34
N LYS A 165 3.64 -5.34 16.38
CA LYS A 165 2.39 -4.56 16.35
C LYS A 165 1.39 -5.00 17.43
N ILE A 166 1.90 -5.25 18.65
CA ILE A 166 1.11 -5.62 19.83
C ILE A 166 0.85 -4.36 20.67
N ASP A 167 -0.39 -4.22 21.17
CA ASP A 167 -0.76 -3.09 22.03
C ASP A 167 0.12 -3.05 23.29
N LEU A 168 0.70 -1.88 23.56
CA LEU A 168 1.55 -1.64 24.72
C LEU A 168 0.74 -0.95 25.82
N ILE A 169 0.77 -1.51 27.02
CA ILE A 169 0.09 -0.98 28.20
C ILE A 169 1.05 -0.87 29.39
N TYR A 170 0.74 0.03 30.31
CA TYR A 170 1.46 0.13 31.58
C TYR A 170 0.57 0.70 32.68
N VAL A 171 0.91 0.45 33.94
CA VAL A 171 0.22 1.01 35.10
C VAL A 171 0.97 2.26 35.58
N ALA A 172 0.35 3.42 35.42
CA ALA A 172 0.83 4.68 35.99
C ALA A 172 0.33 4.83 37.43
N SER A 173 1.10 5.50 38.29
CA SER A 173 0.67 5.83 39.67
C SER A 173 1.45 7.02 40.22
N GLU A 174 0.88 7.71 41.23
CA GLU A 174 1.61 8.72 41.98
C GLU A 174 2.59 8.04 42.96
N TYR A 175 3.86 8.46 43.00
CA TYR A 175 4.85 7.84 43.89
C TYR A 175 4.81 8.42 45.30
N ASN A 176 4.65 7.56 46.32
CA ASN A 176 4.80 7.92 47.72
C ASN A 176 6.25 7.69 48.18
N SER A 177 7.03 8.77 48.28
CA SER A 177 8.45 8.72 48.66
C SER A 177 8.69 8.22 50.08
N LYS A 178 7.77 8.51 51.01
CA LYS A 178 7.88 8.11 52.42
C LYS A 178 7.78 6.59 52.57
N MET A 179 6.86 5.97 51.85
CA MET A 179 6.63 4.52 51.89
C MET A 179 7.37 3.76 50.79
N ARG A 180 8.04 4.49 49.88
CA ARG A 180 8.75 3.96 48.70
C ARG A 180 7.88 3.04 47.82
N LYS A 181 6.58 3.33 47.77
CA LYS A 181 5.54 2.58 47.04
C LYS A 181 4.59 3.54 46.32
N PRO A 182 3.78 3.06 45.35
CA PRO A 182 2.67 3.83 44.81
C PRO A 182 1.73 4.35 45.91
N LYS A 183 1.17 5.53 45.70
CA LYS A 183 0.12 6.08 46.54
C LYS A 183 -1.18 5.30 46.27
N PRO A 184 -1.76 4.64 47.28
CA PRO A 184 -2.90 3.74 47.08
C PRO A 184 -4.09 4.44 46.41
N GLY A 185 -4.63 3.83 45.36
CA GLY A 185 -5.81 4.30 44.66
C GLY A 185 -5.56 5.37 43.61
N THR A 186 -4.30 5.57 43.22
CA THR A 186 -3.89 6.47 42.11
C THR A 186 -3.44 5.70 40.87
N GLU A 187 -3.48 4.37 40.93
CA GLU A 187 -3.08 3.49 39.86
C GLU A 187 -4.06 3.60 38.68
N GLU A 188 -3.53 3.75 37.47
CA GLU A 188 -4.32 3.89 36.24
C GLU A 188 -3.67 3.07 35.11
N LEU A 189 -4.49 2.31 34.38
CA LEU A 189 -4.04 1.61 33.17
C LEU A 189 -3.90 2.60 32.02
N LYS A 190 -2.70 2.74 31.49
CA LYS A 190 -2.37 3.59 30.35
C LYS A 190 -2.02 2.76 29.14
N PHE A 191 -2.33 3.30 27.97
CA PHE A 191 -1.97 2.77 26.66
C PHE A 191 -0.86 3.64 26.06
N VAL A 192 0.09 3.02 25.40
CA VAL A 192 1.00 3.76 24.52
C VAL A 192 0.27 3.95 23.21
N GLU A 193 0.00 5.21 22.86
CA GLU A 193 -0.59 5.56 21.57
C GLU A 193 0.36 5.18 20.44
N ASP A 194 -0.19 4.75 19.30
CA ASP A 194 0.61 4.46 18.12
C ASP A 194 1.38 5.74 17.70
N PRO A 195 2.72 5.69 17.56
CA PRO A 195 3.50 6.83 17.09
C PRO A 195 3.00 7.42 15.77
N TYR A 196 2.28 6.65 14.94
CA TYR A 196 1.64 7.13 13.72
C TYR A 196 0.58 8.22 13.97
N HIS A 197 0.01 8.33 15.17
CA HIS A 197 -0.83 9.49 15.51
C HIS A 197 -0.06 10.81 15.47
N VAL A 198 1.26 10.77 15.65
CA VAL A 198 2.14 11.96 15.64
C VAL A 198 3.01 12.01 14.38
N PHE A 199 3.47 10.86 13.89
CA PHE A 199 4.38 10.76 12.74
C PHE A 199 3.69 10.31 11.45
N GLY A 200 2.36 10.13 11.45
CA GLY A 200 1.60 9.77 10.26
C GLY A 200 1.84 10.72 9.09
N ASP A 201 2.05 12.01 9.39
CA ASP A 201 2.40 13.03 8.40
C ASP A 201 3.72 12.72 7.66
N LEU A 202 4.73 12.16 8.33
CA LEU A 202 6.00 11.81 7.69
C LEU A 202 5.84 10.63 6.72
N GLU A 203 5.07 9.61 7.11
CA GLU A 203 4.79 8.47 6.24
C GLU A 203 3.85 8.87 5.09
N LYS A 204 2.91 9.78 5.34
CA LYS A 204 2.09 10.43 4.30
C LYS A 204 2.98 11.16 3.29
N ASP A 205 3.88 12.03 3.73
CA ASP A 205 4.79 12.79 2.87
C ASP A 205 5.67 11.87 2.02
N LYS A 206 6.18 10.79 2.63
CA LYS A 206 6.95 9.76 1.93
C LYS A 206 6.09 9.03 0.88
N ALA A 207 4.86 8.67 1.21
CA ALA A 207 3.94 8.02 0.28
C ALA A 207 3.55 8.96 -0.88
N ILE A 208 3.30 10.23 -0.61
CA ILE A 208 3.08 11.28 -1.62
C ILE A 208 4.30 11.41 -2.54
N ALA A 209 5.51 11.45 -1.98
CA ALA A 209 6.75 11.54 -2.77
C ALA A 209 6.97 10.33 -3.67
N LEU A 210 6.61 9.11 -3.21
CA LEU A 210 6.65 7.88 -4.01
C LEU A 210 5.58 7.91 -5.11
N PHE A 211 4.35 8.28 -4.76
CA PHE A 211 3.25 8.42 -5.70
C PHE A 211 3.60 9.38 -6.84
N ASN A 212 4.15 10.55 -6.52
CA ASN A 212 4.56 11.56 -7.49
C ASN A 212 5.75 11.12 -8.37
N LYS A 213 6.44 10.05 -8.01
CA LYS A 213 7.49 9.39 -8.81
C LYS A 213 7.00 8.17 -9.59
N ASN A 214 5.69 8.00 -9.71
CA ASN A 214 5.02 6.86 -10.35
C ASN A 214 5.21 5.50 -9.62
N GLU A 215 5.71 5.50 -8.37
CA GLU A 215 5.88 4.29 -7.54
C GLU A 215 4.57 3.93 -6.80
N PHE A 216 3.50 3.72 -7.56
CA PHE A 216 2.14 3.57 -7.04
C PHE A 216 1.95 2.35 -6.13
N VAL A 217 2.71 1.26 -6.34
CA VAL A 217 2.66 0.07 -5.49
C VAL A 217 3.14 0.40 -4.07
N SER A 218 4.28 1.09 -3.96
CA SER A 218 4.84 1.47 -2.66
C SER A 218 3.97 2.50 -1.95
N ALA A 219 3.45 3.48 -2.69
CA ALA A 219 2.49 4.45 -2.15
C ALA A 219 1.22 3.76 -1.62
N TYR A 220 0.63 2.83 -2.39
CA TYR A 220 -0.53 2.05 -1.98
C TYR A 220 -0.30 1.32 -0.65
N ASN A 221 0.84 0.65 -0.49
CA ASN A 221 1.15 -0.10 0.72
C ASN A 221 1.24 0.80 1.95
N ILE A 222 1.93 1.95 1.85
CA ILE A 222 2.06 2.90 2.97
C ILE A 222 0.69 3.51 3.31
N PHE A 223 -0.10 3.91 2.31
CA PHE A 223 -1.46 4.44 2.56
C PHE A 223 -2.41 3.39 3.14
N SER A 224 -2.23 2.10 2.80
CA SER A 224 -2.98 1.00 3.42
C SER A 224 -2.63 0.83 4.89
N ASP A 225 -1.34 0.86 5.24
CA ASP A 225 -0.90 0.82 6.64
C ASP A 225 -1.40 2.05 7.43
N LEU A 226 -1.41 3.23 6.81
CA LEU A 226 -1.92 4.47 7.42
C LEU A 226 -3.43 4.43 7.66
N GLU A 227 -4.21 3.97 6.68
CA GLU A 227 -5.67 3.81 6.81
C GLU A 227 -6.04 2.83 7.95
N GLU A 228 -5.31 1.73 8.10
CA GLU A 228 -5.58 0.74 9.16
C GLU A 228 -5.30 1.28 10.56
N ARG A 229 -4.33 2.21 10.69
CA ARG A 229 -3.84 2.72 11.98
C ARG A 229 -4.46 4.04 12.39
N VAL A 230 -4.82 4.88 11.43
CA VAL A 230 -5.30 6.24 11.66
C VAL A 230 -6.62 6.43 10.94
N ALA A 231 -7.64 6.84 11.69
CA ALA A 231 -8.98 7.09 11.17
C ALA A 231 -9.06 8.43 10.41
N ASP A 232 -8.39 8.50 9.25
CA ASP A 232 -8.39 9.64 8.33
C ASP A 232 -8.84 9.20 6.93
N ARG A 233 -9.84 9.91 6.38
CA ARG A 233 -10.44 9.60 5.08
C ARG A 233 -9.52 9.94 3.91
N ASP A 234 -8.58 10.87 4.08
CA ASP A 234 -7.62 11.18 3.03
C ASP A 234 -6.71 9.97 2.75
N TYR A 235 -6.38 9.14 3.76
CA TYR A 235 -5.62 7.91 3.53
C TYR A 235 -6.40 6.89 2.69
N ILE A 236 -7.71 6.79 2.89
CA ILE A 236 -8.59 5.97 2.05
C ILE A 236 -8.55 6.48 0.60
N PHE A 237 -8.65 7.80 0.41
CA PHE A 237 -8.56 8.43 -0.91
C PHE A 237 -7.23 8.14 -1.60
N TYR A 238 -6.10 8.41 -0.93
CA TYR A 238 -4.77 8.22 -1.50
C TYR A 238 -4.46 6.75 -1.80
N LYS A 239 -4.91 5.82 -0.94
CA LYS A 239 -4.81 4.37 -1.20
C LYS A 239 -5.55 4.00 -2.48
N LEU A 240 -6.82 4.38 -2.62
CA LEU A 240 -7.63 4.05 -3.80
C LEU A 240 -7.03 4.68 -5.06
N LEU A 241 -6.61 5.94 -5.00
CA LEU A 241 -5.98 6.61 -6.13
C LEU A 241 -4.67 5.93 -6.56
N SER A 242 -3.83 5.53 -5.60
CA SER A 242 -2.61 4.75 -5.86
C SER A 242 -2.94 3.43 -6.57
N ASN A 243 -4.00 2.75 -6.14
CA ASN A 243 -4.43 1.50 -6.77
C ASN A 243 -4.93 1.72 -8.21
N ILE A 244 -5.74 2.76 -8.44
CA ILE A 244 -6.27 3.14 -9.75
C ILE A 244 -5.12 3.37 -10.75
N TYR A 245 -4.15 4.23 -10.39
CA TYR A 245 -3.03 4.54 -11.28
C TYR A 245 -2.11 3.36 -11.50
N ARG A 246 -1.89 2.50 -10.48
CA ARG A 246 -1.19 1.22 -10.68
C ARG A 246 -1.89 0.33 -11.70
N LEU A 247 -3.22 0.15 -11.58
CA LEU A 247 -4.00 -0.72 -12.47
C LEU A 247 -4.02 -0.18 -13.90
N TRP A 248 -4.23 1.12 -14.06
CA TRP A 248 -4.16 1.77 -15.38
C TRP A 248 -2.78 1.61 -16.00
N ASP A 249 -1.71 1.80 -15.22
CA ASP A 249 -0.35 1.67 -15.74
C ASP A 249 0.02 0.23 -16.13
N CYS A 250 -0.64 -0.76 -15.52
CA CYS A 250 -0.57 -2.17 -15.93
C CYS A 250 -1.54 -2.55 -17.07
N LEU A 251 -2.31 -1.58 -17.61
CA LEU A 251 -3.36 -1.79 -18.62
C LEU A 251 -4.50 -2.72 -18.16
N TYR A 252 -4.71 -2.83 -16.85
CA TYR A 252 -5.83 -3.56 -16.23
C TYR A 252 -7.07 -2.65 -16.16
N PHE A 253 -7.61 -2.31 -17.33
CA PHE A 253 -8.69 -1.32 -17.46
C PHE A 253 -9.98 -1.75 -16.75
N ASN A 254 -10.32 -3.04 -16.79
CA ASN A 254 -11.54 -3.55 -16.14
C ASN A 254 -11.52 -3.32 -14.63
N GLU A 255 -10.40 -3.64 -13.99
CA GLU A 255 -10.17 -3.44 -12.56
C GLU A 255 -10.04 -1.95 -12.22
N CYS A 256 -9.33 -1.19 -13.05
CA CYS A 256 -9.14 0.25 -12.88
C CYS A 256 -10.49 1.01 -12.86
N ILE A 257 -11.38 0.69 -13.80
CA ILE A 257 -12.71 1.31 -13.93
C ILE A 257 -13.58 1.01 -12.69
N LYS A 258 -13.56 -0.23 -12.19
CA LYS A 258 -14.26 -0.61 -10.94
C LYS A 258 -13.74 0.17 -9.73
N GLU A 259 -12.43 0.37 -9.64
CA GLU A 259 -11.83 1.15 -8.56
C GLU A 259 -12.15 2.65 -8.65
N PHE A 260 -12.23 3.22 -9.86
CA PHE A 260 -12.77 4.57 -10.06
C PHE A 260 -14.22 4.70 -9.60
N GLU A 261 -15.10 3.77 -9.96
CA GLU A 261 -16.50 3.77 -9.54
C GLU A 261 -16.65 3.70 -8.02
N LYS A 262 -15.85 2.83 -7.38
CA LYS A 262 -15.74 2.73 -5.93
C LYS A 262 -15.29 4.05 -5.31
N LEU A 263 -14.25 4.68 -5.86
CA LEU A 263 -13.76 5.98 -5.42
C LEU A 263 -14.86 7.05 -5.47
N PHE A 264 -15.58 7.18 -6.58
CA PHE A 264 -16.65 8.18 -6.71
C PHE A 264 -17.83 7.92 -5.79
N SER A 265 -18.19 6.66 -5.57
CA SER A 265 -19.21 6.26 -4.60
C SER A 265 -18.85 6.75 -3.19
N ILE A 266 -17.60 6.54 -2.79
CA ILE A 266 -17.07 6.94 -1.48
C ILE A 266 -17.01 8.46 -1.35
N ILE A 267 -16.47 9.17 -2.34
CA ILE A 267 -16.40 10.65 -2.33
C ILE A 267 -17.79 11.28 -2.22
N LYS A 268 -18.78 10.71 -2.92
CA LYS A 268 -20.18 11.14 -2.85
C LYS A 268 -20.76 10.95 -1.45
N ALA A 269 -20.47 9.84 -0.78
CA ALA A 269 -20.90 9.59 0.59
C ALA A 269 -20.29 10.58 1.58
N TRP A 270 -19.00 10.94 1.41
CA TRP A 270 -18.29 11.86 2.30
C TRP A 270 -18.75 13.31 2.21
N ARG A 271 -19.34 13.73 1.08
CA ARG A 271 -19.71 15.14 0.81
C ARG A 271 -20.64 15.75 1.86
N TYR A 272 -21.40 14.93 2.56
CA TYR A 272 -22.33 15.35 3.60
C TYR A 272 -21.72 15.38 5.01
N VAL A 273 -20.53 14.80 5.18
CA VAL A 273 -19.88 14.59 6.48
C VAL A 273 -18.67 15.52 6.64
N GLU A 274 -17.88 15.68 5.57
CA GLU A 274 -16.62 16.41 5.62
C GLU A 274 -16.43 17.21 4.33
N LYS A 275 -16.10 18.50 4.47
CA LYS A 275 -16.06 19.44 3.35
C LYS A 275 -14.64 19.73 2.83
N ASP A 276 -13.62 19.36 3.59
CA ASP A 276 -12.24 19.71 3.34
C ASP A 276 -11.37 18.45 3.21
N LEU A 277 -11.69 17.62 2.22
CA LEU A 277 -10.91 16.43 1.86
C LEU A 277 -10.09 16.69 0.60
N ALA A 278 -8.87 16.13 0.55
CA ALA A 278 -8.01 16.22 -0.63
C ALA A 278 -8.71 15.71 -1.89
N ALA A 279 -9.59 14.71 -1.75
CA ALA A 279 -10.37 14.15 -2.84
C ALA A 279 -11.15 15.19 -3.67
N TYR A 280 -11.70 16.23 -3.04
CA TYR A 280 -12.51 17.23 -3.74
C TYR A 280 -11.69 18.13 -4.66
N LYS A 281 -10.42 18.40 -4.30
CA LYS A 281 -9.48 19.15 -5.15
C LYS A 281 -9.24 18.46 -6.49
N TYR A 282 -9.27 17.13 -6.51
CA TYR A 282 -8.89 16.31 -7.65
C TYR A 282 -10.10 15.74 -8.43
N TYR A 283 -11.31 15.93 -7.92
CA TYR A 283 -12.52 15.26 -8.44
C TYR A 283 -12.75 15.46 -9.93
N GLU A 284 -12.69 16.70 -10.43
CA GLU A 284 -12.96 17.00 -11.86
C GLU A 284 -11.93 16.34 -12.78
N THR A 285 -10.65 16.38 -12.41
CA THR A 285 -9.58 15.72 -13.17
C THR A 285 -9.77 14.20 -13.17
N LEU A 286 -10.07 13.61 -12.01
CA LEU A 286 -10.31 12.18 -11.88
C LEU A 286 -11.54 11.74 -12.67
N TYR A 287 -12.62 12.52 -12.64
CA TYR A 287 -13.84 12.22 -13.39
C TYR A 287 -13.61 12.28 -14.90
N ASN A 288 -12.84 13.28 -15.38
CA ASN A 288 -12.42 13.32 -16.78
C ASN A 288 -11.56 12.12 -17.16
N GLN A 289 -10.58 11.76 -16.35
CA GLN A 289 -9.74 10.57 -16.56
C GLN A 289 -10.56 9.28 -16.63
N TYR A 290 -11.49 9.09 -15.69
CA TYR A 290 -12.42 7.96 -15.69
C TYR A 290 -13.22 7.90 -16.99
N ARG A 291 -13.81 9.02 -17.41
CA ARG A 291 -14.60 9.10 -18.66
C ARG A 291 -13.78 8.76 -19.90
N LEU A 292 -12.50 9.13 -19.92
CA LEU A 292 -11.60 8.84 -21.03
C LEU A 292 -11.35 7.35 -21.20
N ILE A 293 -11.19 6.60 -20.11
CA ILE A 293 -10.90 5.16 -20.18
C ILE A 293 -12.12 4.27 -20.03
N LYS A 294 -13.28 4.80 -19.62
CA LYS A 294 -14.51 4.03 -19.46
C LYS A 294 -14.90 3.20 -20.70
N PRO A 295 -14.69 3.67 -21.95
CA PRO A 295 -14.93 2.84 -23.13
C PRO A 295 -14.12 1.53 -23.17
N LEU A 296 -12.98 1.45 -22.48
CA LEU A 296 -12.16 0.25 -22.36
C LEU A 296 -12.72 -0.75 -21.32
N GLU A 297 -13.90 -0.49 -20.77
CA GLU A 297 -14.59 -1.47 -19.94
C GLU A 297 -14.92 -2.74 -20.73
N SER A 298 -14.66 -3.88 -20.11
CA SER A 298 -14.79 -5.22 -20.69
C SER A 298 -13.81 -5.55 -21.81
N ILE A 299 -12.80 -4.71 -22.06
CA ILE A 299 -11.75 -5.07 -23.03
C ILE A 299 -11.00 -6.32 -22.55
N ASN A 300 -10.74 -7.26 -23.46
CA ASN A 300 -9.98 -8.47 -23.19
C ASN A 300 -8.75 -8.54 -24.10
N LEU A 301 -7.69 -7.83 -23.72
CA LEU A 301 -6.43 -7.79 -24.49
C LEU A 301 -5.73 -9.15 -24.67
N ASN A 302 -6.22 -10.22 -24.01
CA ASN A 302 -5.74 -11.59 -24.21
C ASN A 302 -6.53 -12.36 -25.28
N ASP A 303 -7.70 -11.88 -25.71
CA ASP A 303 -8.49 -12.51 -26.77
C ASP A 303 -8.12 -11.94 -28.14
N LYS A 304 -7.42 -12.76 -28.92
CA LYS A 304 -6.99 -12.39 -30.27
C LYS A 304 -8.14 -12.23 -31.26
N ASN A 305 -9.32 -12.77 -30.97
CA ASN A 305 -10.48 -12.67 -31.86
C ASN A 305 -11.08 -11.26 -31.85
N GLU A 306 -10.81 -10.46 -30.82
CA GLU A 306 -11.35 -9.10 -30.67
C GLU A 306 -10.41 -8.02 -31.24
N GLU A 307 -9.20 -8.38 -31.70
CA GLU A 307 -8.21 -7.42 -32.23
C GLU A 307 -8.79 -6.51 -33.32
N TRP A 308 -9.66 -7.05 -34.18
CA TRP A 308 -10.29 -6.30 -35.27
C TRP A 308 -11.21 -5.19 -34.74
N GLU A 309 -11.97 -5.46 -33.69
CA GLU A 309 -12.84 -4.46 -33.05
C GLU A 309 -11.98 -3.34 -32.46
N TYR A 310 -10.89 -3.70 -31.78
CA TYR A 310 -10.03 -2.73 -31.11
C TYR A 310 -9.44 -1.70 -32.07
N ILE A 311 -9.10 -2.09 -33.29
CA ILE A 311 -8.48 -1.20 -34.30
C ILE A 311 -9.50 -0.52 -35.23
N THR A 312 -10.78 -0.93 -35.20
CA THR A 312 -11.85 -0.31 -36.01
C THR A 312 -12.80 0.57 -35.19
N ASN A 313 -12.88 0.36 -33.88
CA ASN A 313 -13.69 1.17 -32.97
C ASN A 313 -12.88 2.32 -32.37
N LYS A 314 -13.23 3.55 -32.77
CA LYS A 314 -12.57 4.79 -32.32
C LYS A 314 -12.64 5.01 -30.83
N GLU A 315 -13.74 4.60 -30.20
CA GLU A 315 -13.91 4.72 -28.75
C GLU A 315 -12.94 3.78 -27.99
N LEU A 316 -12.37 2.76 -28.65
CA LEU A 316 -11.41 1.84 -28.06
C LEU A 316 -9.96 2.19 -28.39
N TYR A 317 -9.60 2.36 -29.66
CA TYR A 317 -8.19 2.59 -30.00
C TYR A 317 -7.69 3.93 -29.48
N ILE A 318 -8.50 4.99 -29.42
CA ILE A 318 -8.04 6.30 -28.93
C ILE A 318 -7.62 6.21 -27.46
N PRO A 319 -8.47 5.74 -26.52
CA PRO A 319 -8.05 5.62 -25.12
C PRO A 319 -6.90 4.65 -24.91
N LEU A 320 -6.86 3.55 -25.65
CA LEU A 320 -5.76 2.59 -25.57
C LEU A 320 -4.44 3.21 -25.98
N MET A 321 -4.39 3.90 -27.13
CA MET A 321 -3.17 4.52 -27.65
C MET A 321 -2.65 5.64 -26.74
N PHE A 322 -3.52 6.50 -26.23
CA PHE A 322 -3.10 7.56 -25.28
C PHE A 322 -2.67 6.99 -23.93
N SER A 323 -3.28 5.90 -23.46
CA SER A 323 -2.85 5.20 -22.25
C SER A 323 -1.45 4.61 -22.39
N ILE A 324 -1.18 3.92 -23.51
CA ILE A 324 0.15 3.35 -23.80
C ILE A 324 1.19 4.45 -23.99
N TYR A 325 0.84 5.51 -24.73
CA TYR A 325 1.75 6.63 -24.99
C TYR A 325 2.16 7.36 -23.70
N THR A 326 1.21 7.70 -22.82
CA THR A 326 1.53 8.38 -21.56
C THR A 326 2.24 7.46 -20.56
N ASN A 327 1.97 6.16 -20.59
CA ASN A 327 2.76 5.16 -19.85
C ASN A 327 4.22 5.19 -20.31
N ALA A 328 4.48 5.22 -21.62
CA ALA A 328 5.84 5.33 -22.13
C ALA A 328 6.59 6.55 -21.59
N LEU A 329 5.91 7.70 -21.47
CA LEU A 329 6.51 8.91 -20.89
C LEU A 329 6.88 8.69 -19.41
N ARG A 330 5.98 8.11 -18.62
CA ARG A 330 6.25 7.77 -17.21
C ARG A 330 7.43 6.80 -17.06
N ARG A 331 7.51 5.76 -17.90
CA ARG A 331 8.63 4.81 -17.88
C ARG A 331 9.97 5.50 -18.18
N SER A 332 9.97 6.48 -19.07
CA SER A 332 11.15 7.31 -19.35
C SER A 332 11.53 8.20 -18.17
N GLU A 333 10.55 8.85 -17.51
CA GLU A 333 10.77 9.63 -16.29
C GLU A 333 11.38 8.80 -15.14
N GLU A 334 11.04 7.51 -15.07
CA GLU A 334 11.63 6.54 -14.14
C GLU A 334 13.03 6.02 -14.57
N GLY A 335 13.54 6.45 -15.72
CA GLY A 335 14.82 5.99 -16.30
C GLY A 335 14.76 4.62 -16.99
N LYS A 336 13.56 4.07 -17.24
CA LYS A 336 13.32 2.77 -17.88
C LYS A 336 13.13 2.92 -19.39
N ASN A 337 14.13 3.48 -20.08
CA ASN A 337 14.03 3.86 -21.50
C ASN A 337 13.71 2.70 -22.45
N ASP A 338 14.29 1.52 -22.25
CA ASP A 338 14.01 0.39 -23.12
C ASP A 338 12.52 0.01 -23.11
N VAL A 339 11.90 -0.01 -21.92
CA VAL A 339 10.46 -0.28 -21.75
C VAL A 339 9.64 0.85 -22.38
N ALA A 340 10.04 2.10 -22.16
CA ALA A 340 9.40 3.26 -22.77
C ALA A 340 9.39 3.17 -24.31
N ILE A 341 10.51 2.78 -24.92
CA ILE A 341 10.64 2.61 -26.37
C ILE A 341 9.76 1.46 -26.88
N LEU A 342 9.63 0.35 -26.14
CA LEU A 342 8.70 -0.73 -26.50
C LEU A 342 7.25 -0.26 -26.53
N LEU A 343 6.83 0.55 -25.55
CA LEU A 343 5.48 1.12 -25.50
C LEU A 343 5.25 2.10 -26.67
N LEU A 344 6.21 2.98 -26.97
CA LEU A 344 6.13 3.86 -28.14
C LEU A 344 6.11 3.10 -29.47
N TYR A 345 6.85 1.99 -29.56
CA TYR A 345 6.81 1.10 -30.71
C TYR A 345 5.41 0.50 -30.89
N ARG A 346 4.76 0.07 -29.79
CA ARG A 346 3.38 -0.42 -29.83
C ARG A 346 2.38 0.66 -30.27
N VAL A 347 2.58 1.91 -29.87
CA VAL A 347 1.77 3.04 -30.37
C VAL A 347 1.90 3.17 -31.89
N LEU A 348 3.11 3.09 -32.45
CA LEU A 348 3.31 3.13 -33.91
C LEU A 348 2.63 1.96 -34.63
N GLU A 349 2.71 0.75 -34.07
CA GLU A 349 1.99 -0.41 -34.61
C GLU A 349 0.47 -0.17 -34.63
N LEU A 350 -0.10 0.30 -33.51
CA LEU A 350 -1.52 0.60 -33.42
C LEU A 350 -1.95 1.67 -34.43
N ILE A 351 -1.16 2.73 -34.62
CA ILE A 351 -1.42 3.75 -35.64
C ILE A 351 -1.53 3.10 -37.03
N ALA A 352 -0.54 2.28 -37.41
CA ALA A 352 -0.54 1.63 -38.72
C ALA A 352 -1.71 0.65 -38.88
N GLN A 353 -2.01 -0.14 -37.84
CA GLN A 353 -3.14 -1.07 -37.80
C GLN A 353 -4.47 -0.33 -38.00
N VAL A 354 -4.72 0.74 -37.26
CA VAL A 354 -5.96 1.53 -37.38
C VAL A 354 -6.08 2.17 -38.76
N ARG A 355 -4.98 2.70 -39.33
CA ARG A 355 -5.00 3.28 -40.68
C ARG A 355 -5.31 2.24 -41.75
N LEU A 356 -4.64 1.09 -41.74
CA LEU A 356 -4.88 0.02 -42.70
C LEU A 356 -6.29 -0.58 -42.56
N ALA A 357 -6.82 -0.67 -41.33
CA ALA A 357 -8.18 -1.14 -41.08
C ALA A 357 -9.25 -0.25 -41.72
N LYS A 358 -8.99 1.04 -41.98
CA LYS A 358 -9.90 1.91 -42.76
C LYS A 358 -10.10 1.43 -44.20
N TYR A 359 -9.11 0.74 -44.76
CA TYR A 359 -9.18 0.08 -46.06
C TYR A 359 -9.67 -1.36 -45.95
N ARG A 360 -10.17 -1.79 -44.78
CA ARG A 360 -10.53 -3.18 -44.47
C ARG A 360 -9.35 -4.15 -44.56
N PHE A 361 -8.12 -3.64 -44.46
CA PHE A 361 -6.92 -4.45 -44.48
C PHE A 361 -6.54 -4.88 -43.07
N ASN A 362 -6.47 -6.19 -42.82
CA ASN A 362 -6.05 -6.76 -41.54
C ASN A 362 -4.58 -7.19 -41.60
N VAL A 363 -3.74 -6.63 -40.72
CA VAL A 363 -2.31 -6.96 -40.68
C VAL A 363 -2.00 -8.39 -40.25
N SER A 364 -2.90 -9.04 -39.50
CA SER A 364 -2.73 -10.43 -39.06
C SER A 364 -3.15 -11.44 -40.12
N SER A 365 -4.01 -11.02 -41.06
CA SER A 365 -4.54 -11.82 -42.17
C SER A 365 -4.65 -10.96 -43.44
N PRO A 366 -3.53 -10.66 -44.12
CA PRO A 366 -3.48 -9.67 -45.17
C PRO A 366 -4.25 -10.09 -46.42
N ASP A 367 -5.26 -9.28 -46.80
CA ASP A 367 -5.95 -9.38 -48.07
C ASP A 367 -5.75 -8.11 -48.88
N TYR A 368 -4.88 -8.18 -49.89
CA TYR A 368 -4.56 -7.04 -50.75
C TYR A 368 -5.65 -6.70 -51.78
N SER A 369 -6.68 -7.55 -51.94
CA SER A 369 -7.78 -7.26 -52.88
C SER A 369 -8.66 -6.08 -52.43
N VAL A 370 -8.54 -5.67 -51.16
CA VAL A 370 -9.25 -4.52 -50.60
C VAL A 370 -8.74 -3.17 -51.14
N PHE A 371 -7.54 -3.16 -51.72
CA PHE A 371 -6.98 -1.96 -52.34
C PHE A 371 -7.41 -1.85 -53.80
N ASN A 372 -7.73 -0.64 -54.24
CA ASN A 372 -8.04 -0.35 -55.65
C ASN A 372 -6.75 -0.17 -56.49
N ILE A 373 -5.77 -1.08 -56.31
CA ILE A 373 -4.47 -1.08 -56.98
C ILE A 373 -4.15 -2.52 -57.37
N ASP A 374 -3.67 -2.74 -58.59
CA ASP A 374 -3.19 -4.05 -59.02
C ASP A 374 -2.05 -4.57 -58.13
N LYS A 375 -1.99 -5.88 -57.88
CA LYS A 375 -0.99 -6.47 -56.97
C LYS A 375 0.45 -6.26 -57.44
N HIS A 376 0.71 -6.31 -58.75
CA HIS A 376 2.05 -6.06 -59.28
C HIS A 376 2.42 -4.60 -59.17
N GLU A 377 1.47 -3.70 -59.41
CA GLU A 377 1.67 -2.26 -59.22
C GLU A 377 1.94 -1.93 -57.74
N LEU A 378 1.17 -2.50 -56.81
CA LEU A 378 1.39 -2.32 -55.37
C LEU A 378 2.79 -2.79 -54.96
N LEU A 379 3.20 -3.99 -55.40
CA LEU A 379 4.52 -4.54 -55.12
C LEU A 379 5.64 -3.65 -55.69
N SER A 380 5.46 -3.13 -56.90
CA SER A 380 6.38 -2.19 -57.55
C SER A 380 6.54 -0.93 -56.70
N ARG A 381 5.43 -0.29 -56.29
CA ARG A 381 5.43 0.89 -55.42
C ARG A 381 6.08 0.62 -54.06
N MET A 382 5.80 -0.53 -53.45
CA MET A 382 6.46 -0.93 -52.19
C MET A 382 7.98 -1.01 -52.38
N ASN A 383 8.46 -1.69 -53.42
CA ASN A 383 9.88 -1.83 -53.72
C ASN A 383 10.55 -0.48 -54.05
N GLU A 384 9.88 0.41 -54.78
CA GLU A 384 10.35 1.76 -55.05
C GLU A 384 10.54 2.57 -53.77
N ASN A 385 9.62 2.43 -52.81
CA ASN A 385 9.70 3.10 -51.52
C ASN A 385 10.88 2.60 -50.66
N ILE A 386 11.37 1.37 -50.86
CA ILE A 386 12.44 0.79 -50.03
C ILE A 386 13.82 0.72 -50.71
N LYS A 387 13.92 0.96 -52.02
CA LYS A 387 15.15 0.75 -52.81
C LYS A 387 16.39 1.49 -52.28
N HIS A 388 16.20 2.56 -51.54
CA HIS A 388 17.27 3.37 -50.98
C HIS A 388 17.81 2.84 -49.64
N PHE A 389 17.12 1.88 -49.00
CA PHE A 389 17.58 1.23 -47.78
C PHE A 389 18.56 0.09 -48.12
N LYS A 390 19.86 0.40 -48.09
CA LYS A 390 20.95 -0.54 -48.47
C LYS A 390 20.89 -1.94 -47.84
N ASN A 391 20.29 -2.07 -46.64
CA ASN A 391 20.22 -3.32 -45.89
C ASN A 391 18.80 -3.91 -45.86
N PHE A 392 17.91 -3.48 -46.74
CA PHE A 392 16.57 -4.00 -46.86
C PHE A 392 16.43 -4.68 -48.23
N LYS A 393 16.10 -5.97 -48.23
CA LYS A 393 15.90 -6.73 -49.47
C LYS A 393 14.58 -6.31 -50.10
N THR A 394 14.56 -6.18 -51.42
CA THR A 394 13.32 -6.00 -52.18
C THR A 394 12.38 -7.17 -51.94
N TYR A 395 11.08 -6.89 -51.87
CA TYR A 395 10.03 -7.88 -51.78
C TYR A 395 9.95 -8.65 -53.10
N ALA A 396 10.06 -9.99 -53.03
CA ALA A 396 9.83 -10.86 -54.18
C ALA A 396 8.33 -11.00 -54.48
N GLU A 397 7.51 -10.96 -53.43
CA GLU A 397 6.06 -11.02 -53.46
C GLU A 397 5.48 -10.14 -52.35
N LEU A 398 4.17 -9.84 -52.42
CA LEU A 398 3.48 -9.13 -51.35
C LEU A 398 3.51 -9.97 -50.06
N PRO A 399 3.86 -9.39 -48.89
CA PRO A 399 3.90 -10.14 -47.63
C PRO A 399 2.56 -10.82 -47.32
N ASN A 400 2.54 -12.14 -47.22
CA ASN A 400 1.33 -12.95 -47.06
C ASN A 400 1.09 -13.46 -45.63
N ASN A 401 2.08 -13.31 -44.75
CA ASN A 401 1.97 -13.59 -43.31
C ASN A 401 1.60 -12.32 -42.53
N SER A 402 1.69 -12.36 -41.20
CA SER A 402 1.50 -11.16 -40.38
C SER A 402 2.44 -10.03 -40.81
N ILE A 403 1.88 -8.84 -40.99
CA ILE A 403 2.58 -7.66 -41.48
C ILE A 403 3.35 -7.01 -40.33
N ALA A 404 4.67 -6.93 -40.44
CA ALA A 404 5.50 -6.24 -39.45
C ALA A 404 5.33 -4.71 -39.54
N LEU A 405 5.71 -4.00 -38.47
CA LEU A 405 5.56 -2.54 -38.38
C LEU A 405 6.07 -1.80 -39.62
N PHE A 406 7.29 -2.10 -40.06
CA PHE A 406 7.89 -1.39 -41.19
C PHE A 406 7.13 -1.69 -42.49
N ASP A 407 6.76 -2.94 -42.72
CA ASP A 407 6.00 -3.36 -43.90
C ASP A 407 4.64 -2.66 -43.94
N ALA A 408 3.96 -2.50 -42.79
CA ALA A 408 2.69 -1.78 -42.70
C ALA A 408 2.82 -0.32 -43.16
N TYR A 409 3.89 0.38 -42.77
CA TYR A 409 4.15 1.75 -43.22
C TYR A 409 4.60 1.84 -44.69
N VAL A 410 5.27 0.81 -45.21
CA VAL A 410 5.60 0.71 -46.63
C VAL A 410 4.32 0.52 -47.46
N ILE A 411 3.38 -0.30 -46.99
CA ILE A 411 2.05 -0.46 -47.61
C ILE A 411 1.30 0.87 -47.59
N LEU A 412 1.19 1.54 -46.43
CA LEU A 412 0.57 2.86 -46.31
C LEU A 412 1.17 3.87 -47.30
N LYS A 413 2.50 3.82 -47.51
CA LYS A 413 3.19 4.67 -48.48
C LYS A 413 2.86 4.32 -49.92
N ALA A 414 2.76 3.04 -50.24
CA ALA A 414 2.45 2.56 -51.58
C ALA A 414 1.00 2.83 -52.00
N ILE A 415 0.06 2.83 -51.05
CA ILE A 415 -1.35 3.19 -51.27
C ILE A 415 -1.63 4.70 -51.11
N GLU A 416 -0.58 5.50 -50.87
CA GLU A 416 -0.66 6.96 -50.73
C GLU A 416 -1.58 7.43 -49.58
N ASP A 417 -1.59 6.72 -48.45
CA ASP A 417 -2.41 7.10 -47.29
C ASP A 417 -2.00 8.47 -46.70
N GLU A 418 -2.97 9.32 -46.37
CA GLU A 418 -2.75 10.69 -45.88
C GLU A 418 -1.87 10.79 -44.60
N LEU A 419 -1.74 9.71 -43.81
CA LEU A 419 -0.87 9.65 -42.64
C LEU A 419 0.60 9.86 -43.03
N ILE A 420 1.04 9.25 -44.13
CA ILE A 420 2.46 9.18 -44.51
C ILE A 420 2.87 10.26 -45.53
N GLU A 421 1.94 11.16 -45.86
CA GLU A 421 2.19 12.28 -46.74
C GLU A 421 3.27 13.20 -46.13
N GLY A 422 4.34 13.47 -46.88
CA GLY A 422 5.49 14.23 -46.37
C GLY A 422 6.31 13.54 -45.27
N ILE A 423 5.96 12.32 -44.84
CA ILE A 423 6.73 11.56 -43.86
C ILE A 423 7.80 10.72 -44.57
N ASN A 424 9.04 10.86 -44.10
CA ASN A 424 10.14 10.00 -44.51
C ASN A 424 10.07 8.67 -43.76
N ILE A 425 9.64 7.61 -44.44
CA ILE A 425 9.57 6.25 -43.89
C ILE A 425 10.92 5.70 -43.41
N GLY A 426 12.05 6.29 -43.83
CA GLY A 426 13.37 5.99 -43.30
C GLY A 426 13.55 6.33 -41.82
N MET A 427 12.77 7.29 -41.29
CA MET A 427 12.73 7.56 -39.85
C MET A 427 12.10 6.38 -39.09
N ILE A 428 11.04 5.78 -39.64
CA ILE A 428 10.37 4.60 -39.10
C ILE A 428 11.31 3.39 -39.16
N TYR A 429 12.00 3.21 -40.28
CA TYR A 429 13.02 2.17 -40.43
C TYR A 429 14.13 2.28 -39.37
N SER A 430 14.57 3.51 -39.08
CA SER A 430 15.58 3.79 -38.07
C SER A 430 15.09 3.44 -36.66
N ASN A 431 13.84 3.74 -36.34
CA ASN A 431 13.20 3.35 -35.08
C ASN A 431 13.10 1.83 -34.91
N VAL A 432 12.69 1.10 -35.95
CA VAL A 432 12.66 -0.37 -35.93
C VAL A 432 14.06 -0.94 -35.65
N LYS A 433 15.10 -0.38 -36.27
CA LYS A 433 16.49 -0.76 -35.99
C LYS A 433 16.92 -0.43 -34.57
N LEU A 434 16.53 0.73 -34.04
CA LEU A 434 16.87 1.14 -32.68
C LEU A 434 16.25 0.20 -31.65
N ARG A 435 14.95 -0.14 -31.80
CA ARG A 435 14.28 -1.16 -30.98
C ARG A 435 14.99 -2.49 -31.05
N ASN A 436 15.41 -2.93 -32.24
CA ASN A 436 16.09 -4.22 -32.41
C ASN A 436 17.48 -4.30 -31.74
N LYS A 437 18.08 -3.17 -31.34
CA LYS A 437 19.31 -3.17 -30.53
C LYS A 437 19.05 -3.47 -29.05
N SER A 438 17.84 -3.20 -28.57
CA SER A 438 17.47 -3.37 -27.15
C SER A 438 17.57 -4.82 -26.70
N ILE A 439 18.01 -5.01 -25.45
CA ILE A 439 18.02 -6.28 -24.73
C ILE A 439 16.62 -6.89 -24.59
N PHE A 440 15.55 -6.09 -24.61
CA PHE A 440 14.16 -6.55 -24.53
C PHE A 440 13.53 -6.86 -25.89
N ALA A 441 14.33 -6.87 -26.96
CA ALA A 441 13.89 -7.13 -28.32
C ALA A 441 14.69 -8.28 -28.94
N HIS A 442 15.63 -7.97 -29.83
CA HIS A 442 16.47 -8.95 -30.52
C HIS A 442 17.97 -8.67 -30.35
N GLY A 443 18.33 -7.66 -29.56
CA GLY A 443 19.71 -7.23 -29.36
C GLY A 443 20.19 -7.48 -27.94
N PHE A 444 21.33 -6.87 -27.59
CA PHE A 444 21.96 -6.98 -26.28
C PHE A 444 22.33 -5.61 -25.68
N GLY A 445 21.90 -4.51 -26.30
CA GLY A 445 22.20 -3.15 -25.86
C GLY A 445 21.16 -2.62 -24.87
N ILE A 446 21.59 -1.70 -24.01
CA ILE A 446 20.72 -0.86 -23.17
C ILE A 446 20.55 0.48 -23.88
N LEU A 447 19.32 0.99 -23.96
CA LEU A 447 19.03 2.23 -24.69
C LEU A 447 19.14 3.46 -23.77
N SER A 448 19.72 4.53 -24.30
CA SER A 448 19.97 5.78 -23.56
C SER A 448 18.77 6.74 -23.59
N ASN A 449 18.79 7.78 -22.75
CA ASN A 449 17.80 8.87 -22.82
C ASN A 449 17.74 9.50 -24.22
N ASN A 450 18.91 9.71 -24.85
CA ASN A 450 18.98 10.26 -26.20
C ASN A 450 18.39 9.33 -27.27
N ASP A 451 18.44 8.02 -27.06
CA ASP A 451 17.75 7.06 -27.93
C ASP A 451 16.24 7.17 -27.75
N PHE A 452 15.76 7.30 -26.51
CA PHE A 452 14.35 7.56 -26.22
C PHE A 452 13.88 8.86 -26.85
N ASP A 453 14.58 9.98 -26.66
CA ASP A 453 14.19 11.30 -27.15
C ASP A 453 14.00 11.30 -28.68
N LYS A 454 14.97 10.71 -29.41
CA LYS A 454 14.88 10.56 -30.87
C LYS A 454 13.70 9.68 -31.30
N PHE A 455 13.48 8.57 -30.61
CA PHE A 455 12.39 7.66 -30.91
C PHE A 455 11.03 8.34 -30.65
N HIS A 456 10.91 9.00 -29.50
CA HIS A 456 9.74 9.74 -29.05
C HIS A 456 9.37 10.89 -29.97
N GLU A 457 10.35 11.67 -30.44
CA GLU A 457 10.11 12.77 -31.38
C GLU A 457 9.41 12.27 -32.66
N ILE A 458 9.91 11.17 -33.23
CA ILE A 458 9.35 10.55 -34.43
C ILE A 458 7.94 10.01 -34.17
N VAL A 459 7.74 9.28 -33.07
CA VAL A 459 6.44 8.71 -32.71
C VAL A 459 5.43 9.82 -32.47
N ARG A 460 5.79 10.86 -31.72
CA ARG A 460 4.94 12.02 -31.44
C ARG A 460 4.54 12.72 -32.72
N LYS A 461 5.47 12.93 -33.67
CA LYS A 461 5.15 13.54 -34.97
C LYS A 461 4.10 12.74 -35.74
N ILE A 462 4.28 11.42 -35.83
CA ILE A 462 3.32 10.54 -36.52
C ILE A 462 1.99 10.49 -35.77
N PHE A 463 2.01 10.47 -34.44
CA PHE A 463 0.80 10.41 -33.63
C PHE A 463 -0.01 11.72 -33.69
N ILE A 464 0.65 12.88 -33.72
CA ILE A 464 -0.02 14.17 -33.97
C ILE A 464 -0.71 14.15 -35.33
N ARG A 465 -0.02 13.72 -36.40
CA ARG A 465 -0.63 13.62 -37.74
C ARG A 465 -1.80 12.65 -37.76
N PHE A 466 -1.70 11.52 -37.07
CA PHE A 466 -2.81 10.58 -36.89
C PHE A 466 -4.00 11.25 -36.18
N CYS A 467 -3.75 11.97 -35.09
CA CYS A 467 -4.77 12.71 -34.36
C CYS A 467 -5.44 13.77 -35.23
N ASP A 468 -4.69 14.51 -36.06
CA ASP A 468 -5.26 15.49 -37.00
C ASP A 468 -6.25 14.84 -37.97
N LEU A 469 -5.88 13.67 -38.54
CA LEU A 469 -6.76 12.89 -39.41
C LEU A 469 -8.00 12.35 -38.68
N GLU A 470 -7.87 12.09 -37.39
CA GLU A 470 -8.98 11.72 -36.50
C GLU A 470 -9.74 12.93 -35.93
N ARG A 471 -9.38 14.16 -36.27
CA ARG A 471 -9.96 15.40 -35.73
C ARG A 471 -9.84 15.49 -34.20
N ILE A 472 -8.69 15.07 -33.67
CA ILE A 472 -8.37 15.06 -32.25
C ILE A 472 -7.25 16.08 -32.00
N ASN A 473 -7.45 16.96 -31.01
CA ASN A 473 -6.37 17.83 -30.55
C ASN A 473 -5.42 17.03 -29.65
N PHE A 474 -4.25 16.66 -30.18
CA PHE A 474 -3.28 15.81 -29.48
C PHE A 474 -2.88 16.38 -28.12
N GLU A 475 -2.50 17.65 -28.03
CA GLU A 475 -2.01 18.27 -26.78
C GLU A 475 -3.08 18.30 -25.70
N SER A 476 -4.29 18.73 -26.08
CA SER A 476 -5.44 18.77 -25.17
C SER A 476 -5.77 17.38 -24.64
N VAL A 477 -5.91 16.39 -25.51
CA VAL A 477 -6.20 15.02 -25.08
C VAL A 477 -5.06 14.45 -24.25
N CYS A 478 -3.80 14.55 -24.70
CA CYS A 478 -2.65 14.02 -23.99
C CYS A 478 -2.53 14.58 -22.56
N SER A 479 -2.86 15.86 -22.36
CA SER A 479 -2.86 16.48 -21.03
C SER A 479 -3.84 15.83 -20.06
N ASN A 480 -4.99 15.36 -20.55
CA ASN A 480 -6.00 14.68 -19.72
C ASN A 480 -5.62 13.24 -19.33
N TYR A 481 -4.62 12.63 -19.99
CA TYR A 481 -4.05 11.32 -19.62
C TYR A 481 -2.86 11.44 -18.66
N LYS A 482 -2.44 12.65 -18.30
CA LYS A 482 -1.41 12.84 -17.27
C LYS A 482 -2.00 12.49 -15.91
N PHE A 483 -1.29 11.64 -15.17
CA PHE A 483 -1.67 11.29 -13.81
C PHE A 483 -1.49 12.50 -12.89
N ILE A 484 -2.37 12.59 -11.91
CA ILE A 484 -2.37 13.66 -10.92
C ILE A 484 -1.09 13.58 -10.08
N LEU A 485 -0.60 14.73 -9.63
CA LEU A 485 0.39 14.82 -8.58
C LEU A 485 -0.28 15.24 -7.27
N LEU A 486 0.02 14.51 -6.21
CA LEU A 486 -0.43 14.82 -4.86
C LEU A 486 0.40 15.97 -4.29
N SER A 487 -0.25 16.84 -3.54
CA SER A 487 0.36 18.00 -2.87
C SER A 487 0.39 17.82 -1.37
#